data_AF-A0A368F988-F1
#
_entry.id   AF-A0A368F988-F1
#
_cell.length_a   1.000
_cell.length_b   1.000
_cell.length_c   1.000
_cell.angle_alpha   90.00
_cell.angle_beta   90.00
_cell.angle_gamma   90.00
#
_symmetry.space_group_name_H-M   'P 1'
#
loop_
_entity.id
_entity.type
_entity.pdbx_description
1 polymer ?
#
loop_
_entity_poly.entity_id
_entity_poly.type
_entity_poly.pdbx_seq_one_letter_code
_entity_poly.pdbx_strand_id
1 'polypeptide(L)'
;MPENGDLLFDFNFEPFDSYEFHRWSELPYVLKIKILQYLPYPTIRRFMFLSKECYLLASNAKMQAKVVRLHEQSYRMEMFNIPGEKNRLDLVVHWMPPDKQLLRNAHKEYRLSFAEDPNGGCYVEKIRSRKGRVSVTRGMHYDEDTYTTAMRVLFCIARFMDILSVEIQ
;
A
#
# COMPACT_ATOMS: atom_id res chain seq x y z
N MET A 1 6.58 -34.74 -21.22
CA MET A 1 5.48 -34.45 -20.29
C MET A 1 5.73 -35.23 -19.02
N PRO A 2 5.81 -34.55 -17.87
CA PRO A 2 5.24 -35.11 -16.66
C PRO A 2 4.12 -34.20 -16.14
N GLU A 3 3.01 -34.85 -15.85
CA GLU A 3 1.90 -34.37 -15.04
C GLU A 3 2.37 -34.16 -13.60
N ASN A 4 1.94 -33.08 -12.96
CA ASN A 4 1.30 -33.10 -11.64
C ASN A 4 1.07 -31.65 -11.20
N GLY A 5 -0.20 -31.29 -11.09
CA GLY A 5 -0.64 -30.01 -10.58
C GLY A 5 -0.45 -29.96 -9.07
N ASP A 6 0.53 -29.18 -8.63
CA ASP A 6 0.56 -28.69 -7.25
C ASP A 6 -0.44 -27.54 -7.13
N LEU A 7 -1.70 -27.91 -6.82
CA LEU A 7 -2.73 -26.95 -6.46
C LEU A 7 -2.36 -26.32 -5.11
N LEU A 8 -2.04 -25.03 -5.17
CA LEU A 8 -1.52 -24.17 -4.11
C LEU A 8 -2.56 -23.79 -3.03
N PHE A 9 -3.45 -24.73 -2.66
CA PHE A 9 -4.51 -24.55 -1.67
C PHE A 9 -4.69 -25.79 -0.80
N ASP A 10 -3.66 -26.18 -0.05
CA ASP A 10 -3.77 -27.18 1.01
C ASP A 10 -4.42 -26.58 2.28
N PHE A 11 -5.59 -25.98 2.10
CA PHE A 11 -6.52 -25.74 3.19
C PHE A 11 -7.54 -26.88 3.15
N ASN A 12 -7.63 -27.68 4.21
CA ASN A 12 -8.78 -28.55 4.45
C ASN A 12 -10.03 -27.67 4.62
N PHE A 13 -10.64 -27.29 3.50
CA PHE A 13 -12.02 -26.88 3.43
C PHE A 13 -12.81 -28.19 3.49
N GLU A 14 -13.42 -28.49 4.64
CA GLU A 14 -14.57 -29.41 4.61
C GLU A 14 -15.54 -28.90 3.52
N PRO A 15 -16.22 -29.79 2.77
CA PRO A 15 -17.12 -29.34 1.70
C PRO A 15 -18.13 -28.37 2.29
N PHE A 16 -18.06 -27.10 1.88
CA PHE A 16 -18.99 -26.06 2.31
C PHE A 16 -20.33 -26.29 1.61
N ASP A 17 -21.04 -27.33 2.01
CA ASP A 17 -22.44 -27.50 1.64
C ASP A 17 -23.24 -26.45 2.44
N SER A 18 -23.50 -25.31 1.78
CA SER A 18 -24.58 -24.33 2.07
C SER A 18 -24.42 -23.28 3.21
N TYR A 19 -23.24 -22.71 3.45
CA TYR A 19 -23.16 -21.48 4.26
C TYR A 19 -23.22 -20.22 3.38
N GLU A 20 -24.41 -19.64 3.25
CA GLU A 20 -24.59 -18.28 2.74
C GLU A 20 -24.32 -17.26 3.86
N PHE A 21 -23.52 -16.23 3.56
CA PHE A 21 -23.29 -15.10 4.47
C PHE A 21 -23.87 -13.85 3.82
N HIS A 22 -24.74 -13.15 4.53
CA HIS A 22 -25.39 -11.94 4.03
C HIS A 22 -24.77 -10.68 4.62
N ARG A 23 -24.02 -10.79 5.72
CA ARG A 23 -23.41 -9.65 6.43
C ARG A 23 -21.94 -9.87 6.72
N TRP A 24 -21.16 -8.78 6.70
CA TRP A 24 -19.74 -8.82 7.08
C TRP A 24 -19.50 -9.45 8.46
N SER A 25 -20.37 -9.16 9.42
CA SER A 25 -20.27 -9.70 10.78
C SER A 25 -20.37 -11.22 10.84
N GLU A 26 -21.06 -11.85 9.88
CA GLU A 26 -21.29 -13.30 9.84
C GLU A 26 -20.08 -14.06 9.27
N LEU A 27 -19.16 -13.37 8.56
CA LEU A 27 -17.99 -14.03 8.00
C LEU A 27 -17.03 -14.51 9.12
N PRO A 28 -16.55 -15.76 9.03
CA PRO A 28 -15.44 -16.26 9.83
C PRO A 28 -14.24 -15.33 9.78
N TYR A 29 -13.56 -15.18 10.92
CA TYR A 29 -12.40 -14.31 11.08
C TYR A 29 -11.31 -14.58 10.02
N VAL A 30 -11.01 -15.85 9.74
CA VAL A 30 -10.00 -16.25 8.75
C VAL A 30 -10.36 -15.78 7.34
N LEU A 31 -11.65 -15.80 6.96
CA LEU A 31 -12.09 -15.32 5.65
C LEU A 31 -12.03 -13.80 5.55
N LYS A 32 -12.39 -13.08 6.62
CA LYS A 32 -12.21 -11.62 6.69
C LYS A 32 -10.75 -11.24 6.46
N ILE A 33 -9.81 -11.94 7.11
CA ILE A 33 -8.37 -11.73 6.93
C ILE A 33 -7.94 -11.98 5.48
N LYS A 34 -8.35 -13.12 4.89
CA LYS A 34 -8.04 -13.43 3.48
C LYS A 34 -8.58 -12.35 2.54
N ILE A 35 -9.83 -11.89 2.73
CA ILE A 35 -10.39 -10.81 1.90
C ILE A 35 -9.55 -9.54 2.01
N LEU A 36 -9.17 -9.15 3.23
CA LEU A 36 -8.35 -7.96 3.44
C LEU A 36 -6.98 -8.07 2.76
N GLN A 37 -6.33 -9.23 2.74
CA GLN A 37 -5.03 -9.42 2.05
C GLN A 37 -5.10 -9.17 0.54
N TYR A 38 -6.29 -9.26 -0.07
CA TYR A 38 -6.49 -9.03 -1.50
C TYR A 38 -6.85 -7.57 -1.83
N LEU A 39 -7.18 -6.77 -0.83
CA LEU A 39 -7.56 -5.37 -1.04
C LEU A 39 -6.33 -4.46 -1.23
N PRO A 40 -6.46 -3.34 -1.94
CA PRO A 40 -5.45 -2.30 -1.97
C PRO A 40 -5.10 -1.76 -0.58
N TYR A 41 -3.82 -1.51 -0.31
CA TYR A 41 -3.38 -0.86 0.94
C TYR A 41 -4.17 0.44 1.25
N PRO A 42 -4.46 1.34 0.27
CA PRO A 42 -5.25 2.54 0.54
C PRO A 42 -6.68 2.24 1.01
N THR A 43 -7.26 1.13 0.56
CA THR A 43 -8.59 0.67 0.97
C THR A 43 -8.53 0.17 2.41
N ILE A 44 -7.51 -0.62 2.75
CA ILE A 44 -7.33 -1.18 4.09
C ILE A 44 -7.01 -0.08 5.11
N ARG A 45 -6.20 0.91 4.72
CA ARG A 45 -5.95 2.09 5.54
C ARG A 45 -7.26 2.82 5.89
N ARG A 46 -8.22 2.92 4.96
CA ARG A 46 -9.53 3.51 5.25
C ARG A 46 -10.38 2.60 6.13
N PHE A 47 -10.36 1.31 5.86
CA PHE A 47 -11.08 0.29 6.62
C PHE A 47 -10.71 0.31 8.11
N MET A 48 -9.42 0.50 8.44
CA MET A 48 -8.93 0.63 9.83
C MET A 48 -9.68 1.68 10.67
N PHE A 49 -10.24 2.72 10.05
CA PHE A 49 -10.92 3.81 10.76
C PHE A 49 -12.43 3.60 10.94
N LEU A 50 -12.99 2.49 10.46
CA LEU A 50 -14.44 2.23 10.54
C LEU A 50 -14.88 1.75 11.93
N SER A 51 -14.08 0.93 12.60
CA SER A 51 -14.38 0.41 13.95
C SER A 51 -13.15 -0.21 14.60
N LYS A 52 -13.23 -0.50 15.91
CA LYS A 52 -12.18 -1.26 16.64
C LYS A 52 -11.93 -2.64 16.03
N GLU A 53 -12.99 -3.33 15.61
CA GLU A 53 -12.89 -4.64 14.93
C GLU A 53 -12.10 -4.50 13.61
N CYS A 54 -12.42 -3.48 12.81
CA CYS A 54 -11.74 -3.24 11.54
C CYS A 54 -10.25 -2.94 11.72
N TYR A 55 -9.90 -2.15 12.74
CA TYR A 55 -8.51 -1.89 13.10
C TYR A 55 -7.75 -3.18 13.46
N LEU A 56 -8.34 -4.04 14.30
CA LEU A 56 -7.74 -5.32 14.70
C LEU A 56 -7.57 -6.27 13.50
N LEU A 57 -8.62 -6.40 12.67
CA LEU A 57 -8.59 -7.24 11.47
C LEU A 57 -7.49 -6.77 10.49
N ALA A 58 -7.42 -5.48 10.21
CA ALA A 58 -6.42 -4.93 9.30
C ALA A 58 -4.99 -5.08 9.85
N SER A 59 -4.80 -4.95 11.17
CA SER A 59 -3.51 -5.16 11.81
C SER A 59 -3.05 -6.61 11.74
N ASN A 60 -3.99 -7.55 11.80
CA ASN A 60 -3.70 -8.97 11.73
C ASN A 60 -3.63 -9.52 10.30
N ALA A 61 -4.11 -8.76 9.30
CA ALA A 61 -4.10 -9.20 7.91
C ALA A 61 -2.68 -9.34 7.35
N LYS A 62 -1.71 -8.58 7.88
CA LYS A 62 -0.29 -8.59 7.49
C LYS A 62 -0.10 -8.70 5.97
N MET A 63 -0.54 -7.69 5.24
CA MET A 63 -0.40 -7.68 3.80
C MET A 63 1.07 -7.73 3.39
N GLN A 64 1.40 -8.46 2.34
CA GLN A 64 2.75 -8.42 1.79
C GLN A 64 2.93 -7.22 0.84
N ALA A 65 3.97 -6.43 1.12
CA ALA A 65 4.52 -5.43 0.21
C ALA A 65 5.85 -5.96 -0.33
N LYS A 66 5.97 -6.07 -1.66
CA LYS A 66 7.19 -6.60 -2.28
C LYS A 66 8.36 -5.65 -2.09
N VAL A 67 8.10 -4.37 -2.32
CA VAL A 67 9.11 -3.33 -2.15
C VAL A 67 8.44 -2.03 -1.75
N VAL A 68 9.05 -1.35 -0.78
CA VAL A 68 8.76 0.06 -0.51
C VAL A 68 9.97 0.86 -0.95
N ARG A 69 9.73 1.87 -1.78
CA ARG A 69 10.78 2.72 -2.33
C ARG A 69 10.65 4.14 -1.79
N LEU A 70 11.73 4.68 -1.27
CA LEU A 70 11.90 6.13 -1.12
C LEU A 70 12.71 6.61 -2.32
N HIS A 71 12.16 7.57 -3.07
CA HIS A 71 12.84 8.19 -4.21
C HIS A 71 12.86 9.70 -4.05
N GLU A 72 14.03 10.31 -4.11
CA GLU A 72 14.11 11.75 -4.29
C GLU A 72 13.68 12.13 -5.72
N GLN A 73 12.75 13.08 -5.86
CA GLN A 73 12.24 13.46 -7.20
C GLN A 73 13.24 14.27 -8.03
N SER A 74 14.31 14.78 -7.41
CA SER A 74 15.46 15.39 -8.10
C SER A 74 16.03 14.44 -9.18
N TYR A 75 16.04 13.12 -8.93
CA TYR A 75 16.45 12.10 -9.90
C TYR A 75 15.49 11.94 -11.10
N ARG A 76 14.18 12.19 -10.90
CA ARG A 76 13.18 12.12 -11.99
C ARG A 76 13.28 13.30 -12.95
N MET A 77 13.75 14.45 -12.47
CA MET A 77 14.00 15.62 -13.30
C MET A 77 15.08 15.31 -14.35
N GLU A 78 16.16 14.66 -13.94
CA GLU A 78 17.30 14.28 -14.80
C GLU A 78 16.94 13.20 -15.83
N MET A 79 16.12 12.21 -15.46
CA MET A 79 15.75 11.12 -16.38
C MET A 79 14.54 11.39 -17.28
N PHE A 80 13.59 12.24 -16.86
CA PHE A 80 12.28 12.35 -17.54
C PHE A 80 11.85 13.78 -17.90
N ASN A 81 12.68 14.82 -17.65
CA ASN A 81 12.36 16.23 -17.96
C ASN A 81 10.99 16.71 -17.42
N ILE A 82 10.52 16.11 -16.34
CA ILE A 82 9.36 16.60 -15.60
C ILE A 82 9.90 17.61 -14.59
N PRO A 83 9.40 18.86 -14.56
CA PRO A 83 9.82 19.83 -13.55
C PRO A 83 9.59 19.25 -12.15
N GLY A 84 10.67 18.90 -11.46
CA GLY A 84 10.64 18.47 -10.08
C GLY A 84 10.93 19.66 -9.18
N GLU A 85 10.10 19.89 -8.17
CA GLU A 85 10.48 20.82 -7.11
C GLU A 85 11.63 20.20 -6.30
N LYS A 86 12.66 20.99 -6.00
CA LYS A 86 13.76 20.57 -5.11
C LYS A 86 13.17 20.04 -3.79
N ASN A 87 13.85 19.07 -3.20
CA ASN A 87 13.50 18.50 -1.89
C ASN A 87 12.17 17.73 -1.84
N ARG A 88 11.61 17.33 -2.99
CA ARG A 88 10.48 16.38 -3.02
C ARG A 88 10.94 14.93 -2.88
N LEU A 89 10.21 14.19 -2.06
CA LEU A 89 10.48 12.78 -1.77
C LEU A 89 9.21 11.96 -2.04
N ASP A 90 9.32 10.87 -2.80
CA ASP A 90 8.22 9.95 -3.05
C ASP A 90 8.41 8.67 -2.24
N LEU A 91 7.41 8.32 -1.42
CA LEU A 91 7.27 7.00 -0.82
C LEU A 91 6.30 6.17 -1.67
N VAL A 92 6.80 5.12 -2.30
CA VAL A 92 6.02 4.24 -3.19
C VAL A 92 5.97 2.83 -2.61
N VAL A 93 4.76 2.38 -2.27
CA VAL A 93 4.51 1.00 -1.83
C VAL A 93 4.05 0.19 -3.03
N HIS A 94 4.81 -0.84 -3.38
CA HIS A 94 4.43 -1.86 -4.36
C HIS A 94 3.88 -3.07 -3.64
N TRP A 95 2.58 -3.33 -3.81
CA TRP A 95 1.92 -4.49 -3.21
C TRP A 95 1.40 -5.45 -4.27
N MET A 96 1.22 -6.70 -3.87
CA MET A 96 0.59 -7.73 -4.70
C MET A 96 -0.39 -8.55 -3.88
N PRO A 97 -1.53 -8.94 -4.47
CA PRO A 97 -2.35 -10.00 -3.92
C PRO A 97 -1.53 -11.30 -3.75
N PRO A 98 -1.79 -12.10 -2.70
CA PRO A 98 -1.02 -13.32 -2.40
C PRO A 98 -0.93 -14.32 -3.56
N ASP A 99 -2.01 -14.48 -4.31
CA ASP A 99 -2.13 -15.40 -5.46
C ASP A 99 -1.45 -14.87 -6.74
N LYS A 100 -1.16 -13.58 -6.81
CA LYS A 100 -0.61 -12.93 -8.01
C LYS A 100 0.87 -12.60 -7.90
N GLN A 101 1.56 -13.05 -6.85
CA GLN A 101 2.95 -12.71 -6.60
C GLN A 101 3.90 -13.06 -7.75
N LEU A 102 3.56 -14.09 -8.53
CA LEU A 102 4.34 -14.53 -9.69
C LEU A 102 4.06 -13.70 -10.97
N LEU A 103 3.01 -12.89 -10.99
CA LEU A 103 2.60 -12.09 -12.15
C LEU A 103 3.17 -10.66 -12.04
N ARG A 104 4.28 -10.38 -12.72
CA ARG A 104 4.93 -9.05 -12.74
C ARG A 104 3.98 -7.88 -13.07
N ASN A 105 2.89 -8.12 -13.80
CA ASN A 105 1.97 -7.07 -14.22
C ASN A 105 0.81 -6.82 -13.23
N ALA A 106 0.73 -7.59 -12.13
CA ALA A 106 -0.34 -7.46 -11.13
C ALA A 106 0.03 -6.51 -9.97
N HIS A 107 1.24 -5.93 -10.00
CA HIS A 107 1.66 -4.93 -9.03
C HIS A 107 0.71 -3.74 -9.04
N LYS A 108 0.23 -3.38 -7.86
CA LYS A 108 -0.44 -2.11 -7.67
C LYS A 108 0.47 -1.20 -6.85
N GLU A 109 0.42 0.09 -7.19
CA GLU A 109 1.27 1.09 -6.58
C GLU A 109 0.45 2.07 -5.75
N TYR A 110 0.98 2.38 -4.57
CA TYR A 110 0.49 3.46 -3.75
C TYR A 110 1.62 4.44 -3.51
N ARG A 111 1.43 5.68 -3.98
CA ARG A 111 2.41 6.76 -3.84
C ARG A 111 1.92 7.81 -2.85
N LEU A 112 2.82 8.20 -1.96
CA LEU A 112 2.76 9.42 -1.16
C LEU A 112 3.92 10.31 -1.59
N SER A 113 3.65 11.57 -1.87
CA SER A 113 4.68 12.55 -2.19
C SER A 113 4.82 13.52 -1.03
N PHE A 114 6.04 13.86 -0.66
CA PHE A 114 6.35 14.84 0.38
C PHE A 114 7.01 16.03 -0.30
N ALA A 115 6.54 17.23 -0.02
CA ALA A 115 7.07 18.47 -0.58
C ALA A 115 7.38 19.45 0.56
N GLU A 116 8.50 20.14 0.47
CA GLU A 116 8.91 21.14 1.45
C GLU A 116 7.92 22.32 1.50
N ASP A 117 7.66 22.82 2.70
CA ASP A 117 6.95 24.08 2.90
C ASP A 117 7.96 25.24 2.90
N PRO A 118 7.79 26.27 2.06
CA PRO A 118 8.61 27.48 2.11
C PRO A 118 8.67 28.15 3.50
N ASN A 119 7.67 27.94 4.35
CA ASN A 119 7.62 28.47 5.72
C ASN A 119 8.26 27.53 6.77
N GLY A 120 8.87 26.43 6.32
CA GLY A 120 9.47 25.40 7.18
C GLY A 120 8.58 24.16 7.33
N GLY A 121 9.23 22.99 7.44
CA GLY A 121 8.56 21.69 7.50
C GLY A 121 8.19 21.14 6.12
N CYS A 122 7.17 20.29 6.04
CA CYS A 122 6.70 19.70 4.79
C CYS A 122 5.20 19.35 4.75
N TYR A 123 4.69 19.11 3.54
CA TYR A 123 3.33 18.61 3.30
C TYR A 123 3.35 17.26 2.61
N VAL A 124 2.34 16.43 2.93
CA VAL A 124 2.04 15.23 2.13
C VAL A 124 1.10 15.59 1.00
N GLU A 125 1.50 15.34 -0.23
CA GLU A 125 0.69 15.55 -1.42
C GLU A 125 0.19 14.24 -2.02
N LYS A 126 -1.05 14.31 -2.49
CA LYS A 126 -1.65 13.27 -3.32
C LYS A 126 -1.74 13.75 -4.75
N ILE A 127 -0.92 13.16 -5.61
CA ILE A 127 -0.92 13.45 -7.04
C ILE A 127 -1.84 12.46 -7.75
N ARG A 128 -2.78 12.96 -8.56
CA ARG A 128 -3.62 12.16 -9.44
C ARG A 128 -3.45 12.62 -10.88
N SER A 129 -3.15 11.70 -11.78
CA SER A 129 -3.17 11.97 -13.22
C SER A 129 -4.33 11.25 -13.88
N ARG A 130 -5.17 11.98 -14.63
CA ARG A 130 -6.28 11.40 -15.41
C ARG A 130 -6.41 12.15 -16.74
N LYS A 131 -6.32 11.42 -17.85
CA LYS A 131 -6.46 11.97 -19.23
C LYS A 131 -5.57 13.21 -19.46
N GLY A 132 -4.31 13.16 -19.03
CA GLY A 132 -3.35 14.26 -19.18
C GLY A 132 -3.52 15.42 -18.19
N ARG A 133 -4.57 15.45 -17.36
CA ARG A 133 -4.72 16.43 -16.28
C ARG A 133 -4.13 15.88 -14.99
N VAL A 134 -3.23 16.66 -14.38
CA VAL A 134 -2.66 16.38 -13.07
C VAL A 134 -3.40 17.24 -12.04
N SER A 135 -3.92 16.60 -10.99
CA SER A 135 -4.39 17.31 -9.79
C SER A 135 -3.52 16.95 -8.61
N VAL A 136 -3.13 17.99 -7.87
CA VAL A 136 -2.36 17.87 -6.63
C VAL A 136 -3.29 18.28 -5.49
N THR A 137 -3.41 17.41 -4.50
CA THR A 137 -4.11 17.72 -3.26
C THR A 137 -3.10 17.74 -2.13
N ARG A 138 -2.93 18.89 -1.48
CA ARG A 138 -2.11 19.03 -0.27
C ARG A 138 -2.87 18.45 0.92
N GLY A 139 -2.18 17.61 1.67
CA GLY A 139 -2.63 17.01 2.91
C GLY A 139 -2.16 17.81 4.12
N MET A 140 -1.87 17.11 5.22
CA MET A 140 -1.38 17.75 6.44
C MET A 140 0.04 18.29 6.27
N HIS A 141 0.28 19.40 6.97
CA HIS A 141 1.59 19.94 7.26
C HIS A 141 2.25 19.16 8.41
N TYR A 142 3.56 19.07 8.37
CA TYR A 142 4.43 18.53 9.40
C TYR A 142 5.57 19.50 9.63
N ASP A 143 5.95 19.72 10.89
CA ASP A 143 7.03 20.64 11.24
C ASP A 143 8.42 20.12 10.85
N GLU A 144 8.53 18.81 10.60
CA GLU A 144 9.78 18.16 10.21
C GLU A 144 10.02 18.18 8.69
N ASP A 145 11.27 17.92 8.29
CA ASP A 145 11.67 17.83 6.88
C ASP A 145 11.02 16.65 6.15
N THR A 146 11.13 16.64 4.82
CA THR A 146 10.50 15.63 3.97
C THR A 146 10.99 14.21 4.26
N TYR A 147 12.28 14.04 4.54
CA TYR A 147 12.89 12.73 4.80
C TYR A 147 12.47 12.17 6.15
N THR A 148 12.59 12.97 7.21
CA THR A 148 12.16 12.57 8.56
C THR A 148 10.68 12.18 8.57
N THR A 149 9.83 12.97 7.90
CA THR A 149 8.40 12.69 7.80
C THR A 149 8.11 11.43 6.98
N ALA A 150 8.78 11.25 5.84
CA ALA A 150 8.61 10.05 5.02
C ALA A 150 9.05 8.77 5.74
N MET A 151 10.17 8.81 6.46
CA MET A 151 10.65 7.70 7.28
C MET A 151 9.67 7.36 8.40
N ARG A 152 9.10 8.37 9.09
CA ARG A 152 8.05 8.15 10.08
C ARG A 152 6.83 7.45 9.47
N VAL A 153 6.38 7.90 8.29
CA VAL A 153 5.26 7.27 7.57
C VAL A 153 5.61 5.84 7.14
N LEU A 154 6.84 5.57 6.69
CA LEU A 154 7.33 4.22 6.39
C LEU A 154 7.22 3.31 7.61
N PHE A 155 7.69 3.75 8.78
CA PHE A 155 7.59 2.96 10.01
C PHE A 155 6.13 2.71 10.40
N CYS A 156 5.24 3.68 10.23
CA CYS A 156 3.81 3.47 10.44
C CYS A 156 3.24 2.43 9.47
N ILE A 157 3.65 2.47 8.21
CA ILE A 157 3.26 1.48 7.18
C ILE A 157 3.75 0.08 7.55
N ALA A 158 5.02 -0.05 7.96
CA ALA A 158 5.66 -1.31 8.32
C ALA A 158 4.99 -2.05 9.49
N ARG A 159 4.21 -1.34 10.32
CA ARG A 159 3.41 -1.97 11.39
C ARG A 159 2.27 -2.84 10.88
N PHE A 160 1.80 -2.60 9.66
CA PHE A 160 0.61 -3.24 9.09
C PHE A 160 0.90 -4.06 7.83
N MET A 161 2.13 -3.99 7.32
CA MET A 161 2.57 -4.69 6.13
C MET A 161 3.85 -5.46 6.40
N ASP A 162 3.92 -6.66 5.83
CA ASP A 162 5.12 -7.45 5.76
C ASP A 162 5.91 -7.00 4.52
N ILE A 163 6.96 -6.22 4.74
CA ILE A 163 7.74 -5.58 3.68
C ILE A 163 8.95 -6.45 3.37
N LEU A 164 9.01 -7.00 2.15
CA LEU A 164 10.11 -7.89 1.74
C LEU A 164 11.41 -7.13 1.44
N SER A 165 11.31 -5.88 0.98
CA SER A 165 12.47 -5.04 0.65
C SER A 165 12.16 -3.56 0.81
N VAL A 166 13.15 -2.80 1.27
CA VAL A 166 13.12 -1.33 1.30
C VAL A 166 14.29 -0.82 0.45
N GLU A 167 13.98 0.01 -0.54
CA GLU A 167 14.97 0.66 -1.41
C GLU A 167 14.95 2.16 -1.14
N ILE A 168 16.12 2.74 -0.82
CA ILE A 168 16.30 4.18 -0.67
C ILE A 168 17.18 4.63 -1.84
N GLN A 169 16.64 5.51 -2.69
CA GLN A 169 17.26 5.95 -3.95
C GLN A 169 17.30 7.46 -4.05
#